data_AF-A0A9P8HPV6-F1
#
_entry.id   AF-A0A9P8HPV6-F1
#
_cell.length_a   1.000
_cell.length_b   1.000
_cell.length_c   1.000
_cell.angle_alpha   90.00
_cell.angle_beta   90.00
_cell.angle_gamma   90.00
#
_symmetry.space_group_name_H-M   'P 1'
#
loop_
_entity.id
_entity.type
_entity.pdbx_description
1 polymer ?
#
loop_
_entity_poly.entity_id
_entity_poly.type
_entity_poly.pdbx_seq_one_letter_code
_entity_poly.pdbx_strand_id
1 'polypeptide(L)'
;MRRANPRQVGFICHSCASLPAQASRQPFTSRILSSAPRQIAQSSVWRSTPARWATSVSASRADAEADAEANEKAVPASTPRPLTDASQLANVAEDSCNKFLSVDGIPAKQLTAAALQSCLRAASALHPQLKRAEAQFKASASKLVSLGAERTGARVPIDAKLVDATSRISHAAYTIISNPNVEMTPEFLELYVAIQSQLGQPESLPAVFELYANKPKPVVKNGQIAYLKQNPNTAARAIEPAVADMALQAAIDAKNLDSALGIIEASYSLPAFKRQKLIKHGTAPAIGLATLPFGIFGLSTAYASYWQNTMDISTATGIGVAGISGYFLVIGSLGMIAKLSHKDQMKRVTWTPGTPLRYRWLREEERAALDKVACAWGFKEPWRRGEEMGPEWEGLKEYMGYRQMLLDRVEFMEVKGSNNNNDDVQAVAGWKGPGGSLSRRQKKIMNRTRRETGLPAIEQQQQHQQHEHQQHEANGMGFRPQKQKRRLRPQLLKDKKKKKKKKKKKKKKKKKKKKKKHKKRLNQRSQTSRKTLMKTRPSSSTSFIPLCRAI
;
A
#
# COMPACT_ATOMS: atom_id res chain seq x y z
N MET A 1 12.03 53.23 18.70
CA MET A 1 13.06 52.17 18.78
C MET A 1 12.83 51.17 17.65
N ARG A 2 13.93 50.64 17.11
CA ARG A 2 14.12 50.12 15.74
C ARG A 2 13.23 48.92 15.37
N ARG A 3 12.62 48.98 14.18
CA ARG A 3 12.14 47.80 13.43
C ARG A 3 13.07 47.55 12.23
N ALA A 4 13.53 46.32 12.11
CA ALA A 4 14.45 45.86 11.08
C ALA A 4 13.72 45.52 9.76
N ASN A 5 14.42 45.78 8.67
CA ASN A 5 14.00 45.71 7.27
C ASN A 5 14.23 44.28 6.69
N PRO A 6 13.31 43.69 5.90
CA PRO A 6 13.59 42.44 5.20
C PRO A 6 14.45 42.67 3.94
N ARG A 7 15.50 41.85 3.82
CA ARG A 7 16.49 41.85 2.74
C ARG A 7 15.87 41.48 1.37
N GLN A 8 16.19 42.28 0.37
CA GLN A 8 16.09 41.98 -1.06
C GLN A 8 17.31 41.16 -1.53
N VAL A 9 17.10 40.02 -2.19
CA VAL A 9 18.00 39.35 -3.17
C VAL A 9 17.10 38.42 -4.00
N GLY A 10 17.11 38.34 -5.34
CA GLY A 10 17.99 38.93 -6.33
C GLY A 10 17.33 38.97 -7.71
N PHE A 11 17.99 39.70 -8.59
CA PHE A 11 17.59 40.04 -9.95
C PHE A 11 17.57 38.82 -10.89
N ILE A 12 16.47 38.69 -11.64
CA ILE A 12 16.35 37.77 -12.78
C ILE A 12 16.81 38.53 -14.03
N CYS A 13 17.79 37.97 -14.73
CA CYS A 13 18.35 38.52 -15.95
C CYS A 13 17.29 38.64 -17.06
N HIS A 14 17.11 39.85 -17.59
CA HIS A 14 16.15 40.16 -18.65
C HIS A 14 16.65 39.84 -20.07
N SER A 15 17.75 39.10 -20.21
CA SER A 15 18.38 38.80 -21.50
C SER A 15 18.07 37.41 -22.07
N CYS A 16 17.17 36.64 -21.45
CA CYS A 16 16.72 35.32 -21.96
C CYS A 16 15.28 35.32 -22.51
N ALA A 17 14.65 36.49 -22.67
CA ALA A 17 13.23 36.61 -23.05
C ALA A 17 12.99 36.85 -24.56
N SER A 18 14.01 36.74 -25.42
CA SER A 18 13.85 37.01 -26.86
C SER A 18 14.71 36.11 -27.73
N LEU A 19 14.22 34.90 -28.03
CA LEU A 19 14.52 34.23 -29.30
C LEU A 19 13.24 33.58 -29.85
N PRO A 20 12.85 33.88 -31.10
CA PRO A 20 11.63 33.39 -31.72
C PRO A 20 11.77 31.94 -32.19
N ALA A 21 10.64 31.26 -32.19
CA ALA A 21 10.43 29.90 -32.68
C ALA A 21 10.92 29.71 -34.13
N GLN A 22 11.81 28.73 -34.33
CA GLN A 22 11.99 28.09 -35.64
C GLN A 22 11.35 26.71 -35.62
N ALA A 23 10.20 26.63 -36.30
CA ALA A 23 9.56 25.39 -36.69
C ALA A 23 10.34 24.76 -37.85
N SER A 24 11.18 23.77 -37.55
CA SER A 24 11.79 22.91 -38.57
C SER A 24 10.88 21.70 -38.83
N ARG A 25 10.08 21.81 -39.90
CA ARG A 25 9.50 20.66 -40.58
C ARG A 25 10.60 19.98 -41.40
N GLN A 26 10.95 18.74 -41.09
CA GLN A 26 11.46 17.80 -42.09
C GLN A 26 10.95 16.37 -41.78
N PRO A 27 10.41 15.66 -42.78
CA PRO A 27 10.02 14.26 -42.67
C PRO A 27 11.16 13.35 -43.14
N PHE A 28 11.54 12.35 -42.34
CA PHE A 28 12.44 11.28 -42.79
C PHE A 28 11.78 9.91 -42.62
N THR A 29 11.20 9.47 -43.74
CA THR A 29 11.42 8.18 -44.40
C THR A 29 11.75 6.97 -43.54
N SER A 30 10.82 6.01 -43.61
CA SER A 30 10.99 4.58 -43.48
C SER A 30 12.30 4.03 -44.08
N ARG A 31 13.11 3.36 -43.25
CA ARG A 31 14.01 2.29 -43.71
C ARG A 31 13.63 0.99 -43.02
N ILE A 32 13.10 0.10 -43.86
CA ILE A 32 13.14 -1.35 -43.71
C ILE A 32 14.60 -1.76 -43.64
N LEU A 33 14.98 -2.68 -42.74
CA LEU A 33 15.99 -3.72 -43.00
C LEU A 33 16.01 -4.78 -41.88
N SER A 34 15.85 -6.01 -42.35
CA SER A 34 16.58 -7.22 -41.98
C SER A 34 16.38 -7.85 -40.60
N SER A 35 15.58 -8.91 -40.65
CA SER A 35 15.60 -10.07 -39.77
C SER A 35 16.94 -10.82 -39.83
N ALA A 36 17.54 -11.08 -38.65
CA ALA A 36 18.43 -12.22 -38.44
C ALA A 36 18.10 -12.85 -37.08
N PRO A 37 18.04 -14.20 -36.98
CA PRO A 37 17.51 -14.88 -35.81
C PRO A 37 18.59 -15.01 -34.73
N ARG A 38 18.28 -14.60 -33.49
CA ARG A 38 19.02 -15.05 -32.32
C ARG A 38 18.20 -16.09 -31.56
N GLN A 39 18.87 -17.21 -31.34
CA GLN A 39 18.37 -18.43 -30.71
C GLN A 39 17.78 -18.14 -29.33
N ILE A 40 16.56 -18.64 -29.13
CA ILE A 40 15.90 -18.70 -27.83
C ILE A 40 16.49 -19.92 -27.12
N ALA A 41 17.38 -19.66 -26.16
CA ALA A 41 17.75 -20.66 -25.16
C ALA A 41 16.55 -20.87 -24.22
N GLN A 42 16.20 -22.14 -24.06
CA GLN A 42 15.07 -22.64 -23.31
C GLN A 42 15.18 -22.25 -21.82
N SER A 43 14.25 -21.44 -21.32
CA SER A 43 14.07 -21.27 -19.89
C SER A 43 13.06 -22.31 -19.38
N SER A 44 13.59 -23.26 -18.62
CA SER A 44 12.84 -24.27 -17.88
C SER A 44 11.79 -23.65 -16.95
N VAL A 45 10.58 -24.18 -17.04
CA VAL A 45 9.44 -23.90 -16.15
C VAL A 45 9.79 -24.32 -14.72
N TRP A 46 10.06 -23.35 -13.84
CA TRP A 46 10.08 -23.60 -12.40
C TRP A 46 8.66 -23.47 -11.86
N ARG A 47 8.11 -24.66 -11.57
CA ARG A 47 6.84 -24.91 -10.92
C ARG A 47 7.00 -24.60 -9.43
N SER A 48 6.45 -23.50 -8.94
CA SER A 48 6.41 -23.21 -7.51
C SER A 48 5.41 -24.12 -6.81
N THR A 49 5.91 -25.11 -6.08
CA THR A 49 5.16 -25.84 -5.05
C THR A 49 5.06 -25.00 -3.77
N PRO A 50 3.87 -24.80 -3.19
CA PRO A 50 3.76 -24.23 -1.85
C PRO A 50 4.14 -25.27 -0.79
N ALA A 51 5.19 -24.98 -0.02
CA ALA A 51 5.54 -25.73 1.18
C ALA A 51 4.46 -25.49 2.25
N ARG A 52 3.59 -26.49 2.42
CA ARG A 52 2.58 -26.59 3.48
C ARG A 52 3.29 -27.08 4.74
N TRP A 53 3.56 -26.19 5.69
CA TRP A 53 4.03 -26.58 7.02
C TRP A 53 2.84 -27.20 7.77
N ALA A 54 2.89 -28.52 7.94
CA ALA A 54 1.97 -29.28 8.77
C ALA A 54 2.54 -29.32 10.19
N THR A 55 1.86 -28.67 11.14
CA THR A 55 2.14 -28.81 12.56
C THR A 55 1.35 -30.00 13.07
N SER A 56 1.98 -31.16 13.21
CA SER A 56 1.42 -32.28 13.97
C SER A 56 1.70 -32.03 15.45
N VAL A 57 0.70 -31.53 16.17
CA VAL A 57 0.66 -31.57 17.63
C VAL A 57 -0.02 -32.88 18.02
N SER A 58 0.78 -33.90 18.32
CA SER A 58 0.33 -35.09 19.03
C SER A 58 0.49 -34.82 20.52
N ALA A 59 -0.62 -34.50 21.21
CA ALA A 59 -0.69 -34.53 22.66
C ALA A 59 -1.53 -35.75 23.06
N SER A 60 -0.83 -36.85 23.37
CA SER A 60 -1.41 -38.02 24.02
C SER A 60 -1.56 -37.68 25.51
N ARG A 61 -2.81 -37.69 25.98
CA ARG A 61 -3.17 -37.65 27.39
C ARG A 61 -3.59 -39.07 27.76
N ALA A 62 -2.85 -39.73 28.63
CA ALA A 62 -3.29 -40.92 29.33
C ALA A 62 -2.50 -41.03 30.64
N ASP A 63 -3.25 -40.91 31.73
CA ASP A 63 -2.87 -41.19 33.10
C ASP A 63 -2.52 -42.67 33.28
N ALA A 64 -1.50 -42.98 34.07
CA ALA A 64 -1.36 -44.26 34.78
C ALA A 64 -0.40 -44.11 35.97
N GLU A 65 -0.95 -44.37 37.14
CA GLU A 65 -0.34 -44.44 38.45
C GLU A 65 0.49 -45.73 38.65
N ALA A 66 1.40 -45.62 39.63
CA ALA A 66 1.80 -46.64 40.60
C ALA A 66 2.98 -47.62 40.32
N ASP A 67 3.91 -47.53 41.27
CA ASP A 67 4.66 -48.59 41.96
C ASP A 67 6.12 -48.94 41.59
N ALA A 68 6.97 -48.56 42.57
CA ALA A 68 7.91 -49.41 43.31
C ALA A 68 9.41 -49.49 42.90
N GLU A 69 10.20 -48.93 43.82
CA GLU A 69 11.44 -49.47 44.43
C GLU A 69 12.82 -49.28 43.76
N ALA A 70 13.55 -48.34 44.36
CA ALA A 70 14.90 -48.47 44.92
C ALA A 70 16.06 -49.00 44.05
N ASN A 71 16.99 -48.10 43.68
CA ASN A 71 18.38 -48.24 44.13
C ASN A 71 19.12 -46.90 44.08
N GLU A 72 19.92 -46.69 45.12
CA GLU A 72 20.63 -45.50 45.52
C GLU A 72 21.99 -45.41 44.79
N LYS A 73 22.24 -44.30 44.08
CA LYS A 73 23.59 -43.75 43.93
C LYS A 73 23.53 -42.27 43.58
N ALA A 74 24.13 -41.48 44.46
CA ALA A 74 24.14 -40.03 44.47
C ALA A 74 25.13 -39.41 43.45
N VAL A 75 24.87 -38.12 43.15
CA VAL A 75 25.78 -37.05 42.64
C VAL A 75 25.90 -36.93 41.10
N PRO A 76 25.85 -35.71 40.51
CA PRO A 76 24.94 -34.58 40.71
C PRO A 76 24.39 -33.99 39.38
N ALA A 77 23.47 -33.05 39.49
CA ALA A 77 23.10 -32.00 38.53
C ALA A 77 23.77 -32.05 37.13
N SER A 78 23.00 -32.47 36.11
CA SER A 78 23.35 -32.22 34.71
C SER A 78 23.36 -30.71 34.44
N THR A 79 24.58 -30.22 34.28
CA THR A 79 24.99 -28.92 33.78
C THR A 79 24.13 -28.45 32.58
N PRO A 80 23.69 -27.19 32.53
CA PRO A 80 23.20 -26.59 31.30
C PRO A 80 24.36 -26.54 30.30
N ARG A 81 24.08 -26.89 29.04
CA ARG A 81 25.04 -26.84 27.92
C ARG A 81 25.78 -25.48 27.90
N PRO A 82 27.09 -25.43 27.57
CA PRO A 82 27.85 -24.20 27.64
C PRO A 82 27.26 -23.20 26.65
N LEU A 83 26.83 -22.06 27.18
CA LEU A 83 26.57 -20.85 26.40
C LEU A 83 27.84 -20.58 25.59
N THR A 84 27.75 -20.60 24.26
CA THR A 84 28.79 -19.97 23.45
C THR A 84 28.90 -18.53 23.93
N ASP A 85 30.04 -18.18 24.53
CA ASP A 85 30.23 -16.88 25.17
C ASP A 85 29.94 -15.78 24.15
N ALA A 86 29.09 -14.81 24.53
CA ALA A 86 28.70 -13.71 23.65
C ALA A 86 29.93 -12.93 23.12
N SER A 87 30.99 -12.86 23.91
CA SER A 87 32.28 -12.29 23.54
C SER A 87 33.03 -13.11 22.48
N GLN A 88 33.00 -14.45 22.55
CA GLN A 88 33.63 -15.30 21.53
C GLN A 88 32.94 -15.16 20.17
N LEU A 89 31.61 -15.04 20.16
CA LEU A 89 30.85 -14.79 18.94
C LEU A 89 31.16 -13.40 18.33
N ALA A 90 31.35 -12.39 19.18
CA ALA A 90 31.79 -11.07 18.73
C ALA A 90 33.20 -11.11 18.14
N ASN A 91 34.14 -11.81 18.79
CA ASN A 91 35.51 -11.97 18.30
C ASN A 91 35.55 -12.67 16.92
N VAL A 92 34.72 -13.71 16.70
CA VAL A 92 34.64 -14.37 15.39
C VAL A 92 34.15 -13.42 14.29
N ALA A 93 33.20 -12.53 14.61
CA ALA A 93 32.74 -11.52 13.67
C ALA A 93 33.83 -10.47 13.38
N GLU A 94 34.53 -10.00 14.41
CA GLU A 94 35.67 -9.07 14.28
C GLU A 94 36.82 -9.69 13.49
N ASP A 95 37.19 -10.94 13.76
CA ASP A 95 38.22 -11.67 13.02
C ASP A 95 37.87 -11.79 11.53
N SER A 96 36.60 -12.04 11.21
CA SER A 96 36.14 -12.07 9.83
C SER A 96 36.22 -10.69 9.17
N CYS A 97 35.96 -9.61 9.92
CA CYS A 97 36.11 -8.23 9.47
C CYS A 97 37.58 -7.86 9.28
N ASN A 98 38.47 -8.22 10.21
CA ASN A 98 39.91 -7.94 10.11
C ASN A 98 40.53 -8.68 8.94
N LYS A 99 40.15 -9.95 8.72
CA LYS A 99 40.53 -10.70 7.52
C LYS A 99 40.06 -10.01 6.25
N PHE A 100 38.85 -9.47 6.25
CA PHE A 100 38.31 -8.72 5.11
C PHE A 100 39.09 -7.42 4.84
N LEU A 101 39.43 -6.67 5.90
CA LEU A 101 40.19 -5.42 5.80
C LEU A 101 41.65 -5.65 5.37
N SER A 102 42.22 -6.81 5.69
CA SER A 102 43.59 -7.18 5.28
C SER A 102 43.73 -7.51 3.79
N VAL A 103 42.62 -7.67 3.06
CA VAL A 103 42.67 -7.94 1.62
C VAL A 103 42.81 -6.61 0.86
N ASP A 104 44.04 -6.31 0.44
CA ASP A 104 44.33 -5.15 -0.41
C ASP A 104 43.76 -5.34 -1.83
N GLY A 105 42.67 -4.63 -2.15
CA GLY A 105 42.07 -4.62 -3.49
C GLY A 105 40.55 -4.45 -3.48
N ILE A 106 39.92 -4.59 -4.66
CA ILE A 106 38.46 -4.70 -4.76
C ILE A 106 38.08 -6.12 -4.31
N PRO A 107 37.44 -6.30 -3.15
CA PRO A 107 37.12 -7.61 -2.64
C PRO A 107 36.10 -8.30 -3.55
N ALA A 108 36.32 -9.59 -3.80
CA ALA A 108 35.37 -10.40 -4.53
C ALA A 108 34.02 -10.39 -3.80
N LYS A 109 32.93 -10.32 -4.57
CA LYS A 109 31.54 -10.30 -4.04
C LYS A 109 31.22 -11.48 -3.11
N GLN A 110 31.90 -12.60 -3.29
CA GLN A 110 31.74 -13.78 -2.46
C GLN A 110 32.43 -13.63 -1.09
N LEU A 111 33.56 -12.93 -1.02
CA LEU A 111 34.25 -12.67 0.25
C LEU A 111 33.45 -11.70 1.13
N THR A 112 32.89 -10.64 0.52
CA THR A 112 31.99 -9.71 1.23
C THR A 112 30.73 -10.44 1.72
N ALA A 113 30.15 -11.32 0.89
CA ALA A 113 28.99 -12.11 1.27
C ALA A 113 29.32 -13.08 2.42
N ALA A 114 30.46 -13.77 2.37
CA ALA A 114 30.88 -14.70 3.40
C ALA A 114 31.12 -14.00 4.75
N ALA A 115 31.77 -12.83 4.74
CA ALA A 115 32.00 -12.02 5.94
C ALA A 115 30.67 -11.50 6.55
N LEU A 116 29.72 -11.03 5.73
CA LEU A 116 28.41 -10.65 6.23
C LEU A 116 27.61 -11.86 6.75
N GLN A 117 27.75 -13.02 6.13
CA GLN A 117 27.12 -14.25 6.59
C GLN A 117 27.71 -14.78 7.90
N SER A 118 29.00 -14.57 8.18
CA SER A 118 29.57 -14.86 9.51
C SER A 118 29.01 -13.92 10.57
N CYS A 119 28.89 -12.62 10.27
CA CYS A 119 28.20 -11.66 11.15
C CYS A 119 26.74 -12.06 11.40
N LEU A 120 26.01 -12.50 10.37
CA LEU A 120 24.63 -12.97 10.51
C LEU A 120 24.52 -14.23 11.36
N ARG A 121 25.43 -15.20 11.19
CA ARG A 121 25.48 -16.40 12.03
C ARG A 121 25.71 -16.03 13.50
N ALA A 122 26.66 -15.13 13.78
CA ALA A 122 26.91 -14.62 15.12
C ALA A 122 25.68 -13.91 15.72
N ALA A 123 25.04 -13.01 14.96
CA ALA A 123 23.83 -12.30 15.37
C ALA A 123 22.66 -13.26 15.65
N SER A 124 22.47 -14.28 14.81
CA SER A 124 21.40 -15.27 14.97
C SER A 124 21.58 -16.15 16.21
N ALA A 125 22.83 -16.43 16.59
CA ALA A 125 23.15 -17.16 17.82
C ALA A 125 22.91 -16.32 19.08
N LEU A 126 23.10 -14.99 18.98
CA LEU A 126 22.85 -14.05 20.08
C LEU A 126 21.37 -13.68 20.24
N HIS A 127 20.59 -13.67 19.16
CA HIS A 127 19.17 -13.32 19.17
C HIS A 127 18.33 -14.03 20.27
N PRO A 128 18.43 -15.37 20.47
CA PRO A 128 17.67 -16.03 21.52
C PRO A 128 18.20 -15.72 22.93
N GLN A 129 19.46 -15.29 23.10
CA GLN A 129 19.98 -14.82 24.38
C GLN A 129 19.42 -13.42 24.70
N LEU A 130 19.41 -12.54 23.71
CA LEU A 130 18.87 -11.18 23.81
C LEU A 130 17.37 -11.20 24.14
N LYS A 131 16.58 -12.03 23.44
CA LYS A 131 15.15 -12.21 23.77
C LYS A 131 14.90 -12.79 25.16
N ARG A 132 15.76 -13.71 25.64
CA ARG A 132 15.63 -14.25 27.00
C ARG A 132 15.95 -13.20 28.05
N ALA A 133 17.02 -12.42 27.86
CA ALA A 133 17.38 -11.32 28.75
C ALA A 133 16.27 -10.26 28.81
N GLU A 134 15.69 -9.88 27.66
CA GLU A 134 14.54 -8.97 27.61
C GLU A 134 13.30 -9.53 28.32
N ALA A 135 13.00 -10.82 28.13
CA ALA A 135 11.85 -11.46 28.76
C ALA A 135 12.03 -11.57 30.28
N GLN A 136 13.23 -11.91 30.74
CA GLN A 136 13.59 -11.93 32.16
C GLN A 136 13.48 -10.54 32.77
N PHE A 137 14.00 -9.51 32.11
CA PHE A 137 13.82 -8.14 32.57
C PHE A 137 12.35 -7.76 32.67
N LYS A 138 11.54 -8.07 31.66
CA LYS A 138 10.09 -7.78 31.68
C LYS A 138 9.35 -8.52 32.79
N ALA A 139 9.82 -9.71 33.17
CA ALA A 139 9.25 -10.51 34.26
C ALA A 139 9.72 -10.03 35.65
N SER A 140 10.96 -9.55 35.77
CA SER A 140 11.57 -9.13 37.04
C SER A 140 11.39 -7.64 37.35
N ALA A 141 11.21 -6.78 36.34
CA ALA A 141 11.02 -5.34 36.53
C ALA A 141 9.57 -5.04 36.90
N SER A 142 9.39 -4.35 38.05
CA SER A 142 8.10 -3.76 38.42
C SER A 142 7.54 -2.95 37.26
N LYS A 143 6.24 -3.10 36.96
CA LYS A 143 5.54 -2.47 35.83
C LYS A 143 5.82 -0.97 35.69
N LEU A 144 6.10 -0.27 36.80
CA LEU A 144 6.51 1.14 36.83
C LEU A 144 7.91 1.42 36.26
N VAL A 145 8.89 0.54 36.45
CA VAL A 145 10.25 0.69 35.88
C VAL A 145 10.23 0.44 34.38
N SER A 146 9.47 -0.56 33.93
CA SER A 146 9.23 -0.82 32.51
C SER A 146 8.48 0.35 31.83
N LEU A 147 7.48 0.94 32.51
CA LEU A 147 6.78 2.13 32.04
C LEU A 147 7.68 3.39 32.08
N GLY A 148 8.57 3.48 33.06
CA GLY A 148 9.56 4.55 33.18
C GLY A 148 10.55 4.52 32.02
N ALA A 149 11.14 3.35 31.76
CA ALA A 149 12.03 3.11 30.62
C ALA A 149 11.33 3.33 29.27
N GLU A 150 10.06 2.92 29.16
CA GLU A 150 9.23 3.20 27.97
C GLU A 150 8.95 4.70 27.78
N ARG A 151 8.79 5.46 28.87
CA ARG A 151 8.49 6.91 28.82
C ARG A 151 9.73 7.78 28.61
N THR A 152 10.90 7.33 29.06
CA THR A 152 12.18 8.07 28.90
C THR A 152 12.99 7.61 27.69
N GLY A 153 12.55 6.57 26.97
CA GLY A 153 13.34 5.96 25.89
C GLY A 153 14.63 5.29 26.39
N ALA A 154 14.80 5.14 27.71
CA ALA A 154 15.96 4.50 28.28
C ALA A 154 15.92 3.00 27.96
N ARG A 155 16.99 2.49 27.32
CA ARG A 155 17.11 1.06 27.03
C ARG A 155 16.98 0.28 28.33
N VAL A 156 16.25 -0.84 28.25
CA VAL A 156 16.27 -1.87 29.28
C VAL A 156 17.74 -2.16 29.62
N PRO A 157 18.16 -2.13 30.90
CA PRO A 157 19.51 -2.49 31.30
C PRO A 157 19.70 -3.99 31.08
N ILE A 158 20.05 -4.34 29.84
CA ILE A 158 20.54 -5.65 29.45
C ILE A 158 21.98 -5.78 29.93
N ASP A 159 22.43 -7.00 30.26
CA ASP A 159 23.81 -7.29 30.64
C ASP A 159 24.81 -6.56 29.74
N ALA A 160 25.68 -5.74 30.35
CA ALA A 160 26.64 -4.89 29.62
C ALA A 160 27.49 -5.69 28.62
N LYS A 161 27.86 -6.93 28.97
CA LYS A 161 28.62 -7.85 28.10
C LYS A 161 27.87 -8.20 26.80
N LEU A 162 26.55 -8.35 26.87
CA LEU A 162 25.71 -8.69 25.71
C LEU A 162 25.49 -7.46 24.83
N VAL A 163 25.33 -6.29 25.44
CA VAL A 163 25.24 -5.01 24.73
C VAL A 163 26.55 -4.70 24.00
N ASP A 164 27.69 -4.92 24.64
CA ASP A 164 29.02 -4.75 24.06
C ASP A 164 29.29 -5.74 22.92
N ALA A 165 28.91 -7.01 23.07
CA ALA A 165 29.02 -7.98 21.99
C ALA A 165 28.15 -7.59 20.78
N THR A 166 26.94 -7.07 21.04
CA THR A 166 26.01 -6.63 20.00
C THR A 166 26.52 -5.39 19.27
N SER A 167 27.06 -4.39 19.99
CA SER A 167 27.63 -3.18 19.40
C SER A 167 28.89 -3.48 18.58
N ARG A 168 29.72 -4.42 19.02
CA ARG A 168 30.89 -4.89 18.25
C ARG A 168 30.51 -5.55 16.94
N ILE A 169 29.51 -6.45 16.96
CA ILE A 169 29.04 -7.12 15.74
C ILE A 169 28.38 -6.11 14.78
N SER A 170 27.57 -5.18 15.30
CA SER A 170 26.95 -4.15 14.48
C SER A 170 27.99 -3.19 13.88
N HIS A 171 29.02 -2.82 14.65
CA HIS A 171 30.14 -2.00 14.18
C HIS A 171 30.99 -2.74 13.14
N ALA A 172 31.27 -4.03 13.32
CA ALA A 172 31.98 -4.85 12.34
C ALA A 172 31.20 -4.92 11.02
N ALA A 173 29.89 -5.19 11.08
CA ALA A 173 29.04 -5.20 9.89
C ALA A 173 28.98 -3.83 9.20
N TYR A 174 28.88 -2.75 9.97
CA TYR A 174 28.91 -1.39 9.44
C TYR A 174 30.23 -1.06 8.76
N THR A 175 31.36 -1.44 9.37
CA THR A 175 32.72 -1.23 8.85
C THR A 175 32.90 -1.95 7.52
N ILE A 176 32.46 -3.21 7.40
CA ILE A 176 32.51 -3.98 6.15
C ILE A 176 31.79 -3.24 5.02
N ILE A 177 30.62 -2.66 5.31
CA ILE A 177 29.75 -2.03 4.32
C ILE A 177 30.17 -0.59 3.99
N SER A 178 30.71 0.16 4.95
CA SER A 178 31.16 1.53 4.76
C SER A 178 32.46 1.61 3.95
N ASN A 179 33.25 0.53 3.91
CA ASN A 179 34.49 0.44 3.14
C ASN A 179 34.32 0.88 1.67
N PRO A 180 35.17 1.80 1.15
CA PRO A 180 35.00 2.38 -0.18
C PRO A 180 35.20 1.35 -1.31
N ASN A 181 36.03 0.33 -1.08
CA ASN A 181 36.36 -0.72 -2.06
C ASN A 181 35.21 -1.69 -2.34
N VAL A 182 34.14 -1.66 -1.53
CA VAL A 182 33.02 -2.61 -1.63
C VAL A 182 31.91 -2.09 -2.53
N GLU A 183 31.62 -2.82 -3.61
CA GLU A 183 30.40 -2.60 -4.39
C GLU A 183 29.16 -2.89 -3.55
N MET A 184 28.33 -1.88 -3.32
CA MET A 184 27.06 -2.06 -2.62
C MET A 184 26.02 -2.69 -3.56
N THR A 185 25.61 -3.92 -3.28
CA THR A 185 24.52 -4.64 -3.96
C THR A 185 23.26 -4.69 -3.08
N PRO A 186 22.06 -4.89 -3.65
CA PRO A 186 20.83 -5.03 -2.85
C PRO A 186 20.88 -6.25 -1.91
N GLU A 187 21.55 -7.33 -2.32
CA GLU A 187 21.74 -8.53 -1.49
C GLU A 187 22.52 -8.24 -0.19
N PHE A 188 23.55 -7.38 -0.26
CA PHE A 188 24.30 -6.99 0.94
C PHE A 188 23.47 -6.07 1.84
N LEU A 189 22.61 -5.24 1.26
CA LEU A 189 21.68 -4.41 2.01
C LEU A 189 20.66 -5.27 2.78
N GLU A 190 20.11 -6.30 2.13
CA GLU A 190 19.21 -7.28 2.74
C GLU A 190 19.85 -8.01 3.91
N LEU A 191 21.07 -8.53 3.72
CA LEU A 191 21.82 -9.21 4.79
C LEU A 191 22.09 -8.27 5.96
N TYR A 192 22.45 -7.01 5.69
CA TYR A 192 22.69 -6.03 6.74
C TYR A 192 21.44 -5.71 7.55
N VAL A 193 20.31 -5.47 6.87
CA VAL A 193 19.03 -5.22 7.54
C VAL A 193 18.60 -6.43 8.36
N ALA A 194 18.81 -7.65 7.84
CA ALA A 194 18.55 -8.87 8.59
C ALA A 194 19.42 -8.96 9.86
N ILE A 195 20.72 -8.66 9.76
CA ILE A 195 21.63 -8.61 10.93
C ILE A 195 21.11 -7.59 11.96
N GLN A 196 20.84 -6.35 11.55
CA GLN A 196 20.42 -5.30 12.48
C GLN A 196 19.03 -5.57 13.09
N SER A 197 18.12 -6.21 12.33
CA SER A 197 16.82 -6.64 12.87
C SER A 197 16.94 -7.70 13.96
N GLN A 198 17.96 -8.56 13.90
CA GLN A 198 18.21 -9.58 14.93
C GLN A 198 18.89 -8.99 16.16
N LEU A 199 19.75 -7.98 15.96
CA LEU A 199 20.48 -7.28 17.02
C LEU A 199 19.64 -6.19 17.72
N GLY A 200 18.55 -5.71 17.12
CA GLY A 200 17.68 -4.69 17.72
C GLY A 200 18.29 -3.28 17.72
N GLN A 201 19.28 -3.00 16.86
CA GLN A 201 19.95 -1.69 16.77
C GLN A 201 19.63 -0.98 15.44
N PRO A 202 18.52 -0.22 15.35
CA PRO A 202 18.11 0.43 14.09
C PRO A 202 18.85 1.74 13.78
N GLU A 203 19.67 2.27 14.70
CA GLU A 203 20.27 3.61 14.59
C GLU A 203 21.16 3.78 13.36
N SER A 204 21.82 2.71 12.92
CA SER A 204 22.70 2.72 11.75
C SER A 204 21.97 2.54 10.42
N LEU A 205 20.68 2.13 10.43
CA LEU A 205 19.93 1.79 9.23
C LEU A 205 19.70 2.99 8.29
N PRO A 206 19.26 4.17 8.76
CA PRO A 206 19.08 5.34 7.89
C PRO A 206 20.38 5.72 7.17
N ALA A 207 21.50 5.76 7.91
CA ALA A 207 22.81 6.12 7.36
C ALA A 207 23.27 5.13 6.27
N VAL A 208 23.04 3.83 6.46
CA VAL A 208 23.39 2.81 5.46
C VAL A 208 22.51 2.91 4.21
N PHE A 209 21.24 3.31 4.35
CA PHE A 209 20.35 3.52 3.21
C PHE A 209 20.77 4.72 2.38
N GLU A 210 21.20 5.81 3.01
CA GLU A 210 21.80 6.95 2.32
C GLU A 210 23.12 6.58 1.65
N LEU A 211 23.95 5.78 2.33
CA LEU A 211 25.19 5.26 1.78
C LEU A 211 24.89 4.40 0.54
N TYR A 212 23.89 3.52 0.58
CA TYR A 212 23.46 2.72 -0.57
C TYR A 212 23.12 3.58 -1.80
N ALA A 213 22.47 4.73 -1.58
CA ALA A 213 22.10 5.65 -2.66
C ALA A 213 23.31 6.41 -3.24
N ASN A 214 24.26 6.80 -2.40
CA ASN A 214 25.35 7.73 -2.77
C ASN A 214 26.71 7.05 -3.05
N LYS A 215 26.89 5.77 -2.67
CA LYS A 215 28.20 5.12 -2.75
C LYS A 215 28.73 5.04 -4.19
N PRO A 216 29.98 5.47 -4.45
CA PRO A 216 30.59 5.30 -5.76
C PRO A 216 30.85 3.83 -6.06
N LYS A 217 30.83 3.44 -7.35
CA LYS A 217 31.19 2.10 -7.79
C LYS A 217 32.71 2.02 -7.99
N PRO A 218 33.45 1.18 -7.24
CA PRO A 218 34.85 0.91 -7.55
C PRO A 218 34.94 0.10 -8.84
N VAL A 219 35.74 0.55 -9.80
CA VAL A 219 36.00 -0.13 -11.07
C VAL A 219 37.51 -0.11 -11.31
N VAL A 220 38.09 -1.29 -11.57
CA VAL A 220 39.51 -1.37 -11.96
C VAL A 220 39.65 -0.78 -13.36
N LYS A 221 40.35 0.35 -13.48
CA LYS A 221 40.76 0.90 -14.77
C LYS A 221 42.28 0.95 -14.76
N ASN A 222 42.91 0.24 -15.71
CA ASN A 222 44.37 0.23 -15.89
C ASN A 222 45.16 -0.13 -14.62
N GLY A 223 44.68 -1.11 -13.84
CA GLY A 223 45.34 -1.52 -12.59
C GLY A 223 45.18 -0.55 -11.41
N GLN A 224 44.48 0.57 -11.58
CA GLN A 224 44.13 1.51 -10.51
C GLN A 224 42.63 1.42 -10.19
N ILE A 225 42.28 1.56 -8.90
CA ILE A 225 40.90 1.55 -8.42
C ILE A 225 40.28 2.92 -8.73
N ALA A 226 39.45 3.00 -9.77
CA ALA A 226 38.73 4.21 -10.13
C ALA A 226 37.30 4.18 -9.57
N TYR A 227 36.87 5.26 -8.93
CA TYR A 227 35.54 5.39 -8.35
C TYR A 227 34.58 6.09 -9.31
N LEU A 228 33.56 5.37 -9.77
CA LEU A 228 32.50 5.94 -10.60
C LEU A 228 31.38 6.47 -9.72
N LYS A 229 31.13 7.78 -9.77
CA LYS A 229 30.00 8.43 -9.09
C LYS A 229 28.69 7.83 -9.60
N GLN A 230 27.86 7.37 -8.68
CA GLN A 230 26.54 6.82 -9.01
C GLN A 230 25.46 7.88 -8.91
N ASN A 231 24.40 7.71 -9.70
CA ASN A 231 23.23 8.56 -9.64
C ASN A 231 22.24 8.01 -8.60
N PRO A 232 21.97 8.73 -7.49
CA PRO A 232 21.05 8.27 -6.44
C PRO A 232 19.59 8.20 -6.92
N ASN A 233 19.27 8.85 -8.03
CA ASN A 233 17.91 8.93 -8.59
C ASN A 233 17.56 7.79 -9.57
N THR A 234 18.45 6.81 -9.74
CA THR A 234 18.26 5.70 -10.69
C THR A 234 17.33 4.64 -10.11
N ALA A 235 16.39 4.13 -10.90
CA ALA A 235 15.42 3.12 -10.43
C ALA A 235 16.07 1.79 -10.00
N ALA A 236 17.25 1.46 -10.52
CA ALA A 236 18.04 0.29 -10.10
C ALA A 236 18.60 0.41 -8.67
N ARG A 237 18.67 1.64 -8.13
CA ARG A 237 19.10 1.92 -6.76
C ARG A 237 17.93 2.19 -5.81
N ALA A 238 16.71 1.86 -6.23
CA ALA A 238 15.57 1.88 -5.32
C ALA A 238 15.66 0.71 -4.34
N ILE A 239 15.44 1.00 -3.07
CA ILE A 239 15.36 0.01 -2.00
C ILE A 239 14.07 -0.80 -2.18
N GLU A 240 14.16 -2.12 -2.00
CA GLU A 240 13.00 -2.99 -2.10
C GLU A 240 12.04 -2.75 -0.91
N PRO A 241 10.70 -2.68 -1.15
CA PRO A 241 9.74 -2.44 -0.07
C PRO A 241 9.79 -3.51 1.03
N ALA A 242 10.10 -4.77 0.70
CA ALA A 242 10.21 -5.84 1.71
C ALA A 242 11.34 -5.57 2.71
N VAL A 243 12.47 -5.06 2.23
CA VAL A 243 13.65 -4.72 3.03
C VAL A 243 13.39 -3.48 3.87
N ALA A 244 12.76 -2.47 3.28
CA ALA A 244 12.36 -1.25 4.00
C ALA A 244 11.34 -1.55 5.10
N ASP A 245 10.38 -2.45 4.86
CA ASP A 245 9.41 -2.89 5.87
C ASP A 245 10.04 -3.68 7.01
N MET A 246 11.04 -4.54 6.72
CA MET A 246 11.80 -5.26 7.76
C MET A 246 12.61 -4.30 8.62
N ALA A 247 13.29 -3.33 8.00
CA ALA A 247 14.02 -2.28 8.71
C ALA A 247 13.09 -1.42 9.59
N LEU A 248 11.94 -1.05 9.05
CA LEU A 248 10.93 -0.28 9.77
C LEU A 248 10.34 -1.05 10.95
N GLN A 249 10.09 -2.36 10.80
CA GLN A 249 9.65 -3.20 11.92
C GLN A 249 10.72 -3.29 13.00
N ALA A 250 12.00 -3.46 12.64
CA ALA A 250 13.09 -3.46 13.60
C ALA A 250 13.20 -2.12 14.37
N ALA A 251 12.98 -0.99 13.70
CA ALA A 251 12.94 0.32 14.35
C ALA A 251 11.74 0.51 15.28
N ILE A 252 10.57 -0.02 14.89
CA ILE A 252 9.37 -0.07 15.74
C ILE A 252 9.63 -0.93 16.98
N ASP A 253 10.23 -2.10 16.81
CA ASP A 253 10.50 -3.04 17.91
C ASP A 253 11.50 -2.45 18.91
N ALA A 254 12.49 -1.70 18.41
CA ALA A 254 13.45 -0.95 19.22
C ALA A 254 12.89 0.39 19.77
N LYS A 255 11.66 0.77 19.41
CA LYS A 255 10.98 2.02 19.83
C LYS A 255 11.77 3.31 19.57
N ASN A 256 12.57 3.35 18.51
CA ASN A 256 13.32 4.56 18.12
C ASN A 256 12.60 5.32 16.99
N LEU A 257 11.92 6.42 17.34
CA LEU A 257 11.09 7.18 16.39
C LEU A 257 11.95 7.82 15.30
N ASP A 258 13.07 8.44 15.68
CA ASP A 258 13.98 9.13 14.76
C ASP A 258 14.53 8.17 13.70
N SER A 259 14.97 6.97 14.11
CA SER A 259 15.42 5.94 13.17
C SER A 259 14.30 5.45 12.25
N ALA A 260 13.07 5.31 12.76
CA ALA A 260 11.92 4.90 11.95
C ALA A 260 11.57 5.96 10.88
N LEU A 261 11.58 7.23 11.26
CA LEU A 261 11.37 8.34 10.32
C LEU A 261 12.51 8.43 9.30
N GLY A 262 13.77 8.36 9.74
CA GLY A 262 14.94 8.35 8.87
C GLY A 262 14.92 7.18 7.86
N ILE A 263 14.48 5.99 8.28
CA ILE A 263 14.27 4.85 7.36
C ILE A 263 13.21 5.17 6.30
N ILE A 264 12.09 5.78 6.67
CA ILE A 264 11.02 6.17 5.72
C ILE A 264 11.53 7.21 4.73
N GLU A 265 12.33 8.16 5.18
CA GLU A 265 12.94 9.19 4.33
C GLU A 265 13.95 8.58 3.37
N ALA A 266 14.87 7.76 3.86
CA ALA A 266 15.92 7.14 3.06
C ALA A 266 15.41 6.01 2.14
N SER A 267 14.18 5.52 2.31
CA SER A 267 13.59 4.47 1.47
C SER A 267 12.45 4.96 0.57
N TYR A 268 11.28 5.23 1.15
CA TYR A 268 10.04 5.52 0.42
C TYR A 268 10.00 6.92 -0.19
N SER A 269 10.70 7.88 0.42
CA SER A 269 10.65 9.26 -0.05
C SER A 269 11.50 9.55 -1.29
N LEU A 270 12.47 8.66 -1.58
CA LEU A 270 13.44 8.84 -2.66
C LEU A 270 12.78 8.87 -4.06
N PRO A 271 13.30 9.70 -4.98
CA PRO A 271 12.85 9.72 -6.37
C PRO A 271 13.16 8.40 -7.10
N ALA A 272 14.20 7.67 -6.68
CA ALA A 272 14.50 6.34 -7.20
C ALA A 272 13.36 5.36 -6.96
N PHE A 273 12.83 5.31 -5.72
CA PHE A 273 11.70 4.45 -5.36
C PHE A 273 10.45 4.80 -6.16
N LYS A 274 10.14 6.09 -6.30
CA LYS A 274 9.00 6.58 -7.10
C LYS A 274 9.10 6.15 -8.57
N ARG A 275 10.30 6.20 -9.16
CA ARG A 275 10.56 5.72 -10.53
C ARG A 275 10.44 4.21 -10.64
N GLN A 276 11.01 3.46 -9.70
CA GLN A 276 10.89 1.99 -9.67
C GLN A 276 9.42 1.57 -9.53
N LYS A 277 8.64 2.25 -8.68
CA LYS A 277 7.19 2.04 -8.54
C LYS A 277 6.45 2.26 -9.85
N LEU A 278 6.80 3.33 -10.57
CA LEU A 278 6.21 3.64 -11.88
C LEU A 278 6.56 2.57 -12.91
N ILE A 279 7.80 2.08 -12.92
CA ILE A 279 8.20 1.00 -13.82
C ILE A 279 7.49 -0.32 -13.43
N LYS A 280 7.54 -0.75 -12.17
CA LYS A 280 6.92 -2.01 -11.72
C LYS A 280 5.41 -2.05 -11.94
N HIS A 281 4.69 -0.98 -11.59
CA HIS A 281 3.22 -0.95 -11.71
C HIS A 281 2.70 -0.33 -13.00
N GLY A 282 3.53 0.40 -13.75
CA GLY A 282 3.17 1.02 -15.02
C GLY A 282 3.48 0.16 -16.24
N THR A 283 4.50 -0.70 -16.19
CA THR A 283 4.87 -1.58 -17.32
C THR A 283 3.76 -2.56 -17.68
N ALA A 284 3.20 -3.29 -16.72
CA ALA A 284 2.13 -4.25 -16.98
C ALA A 284 0.91 -3.63 -17.70
N PRO A 285 0.30 -2.52 -17.20
CA PRO A 285 -0.80 -1.89 -17.92
C PRO A 285 -0.36 -1.23 -19.23
N ALA A 286 0.87 -0.71 -19.34
CA ALA A 286 1.38 -0.15 -20.60
C ALA A 286 1.51 -1.22 -21.69
N ILE A 287 2.04 -2.41 -21.35
CA ILE A 287 2.12 -3.56 -22.26
C ILE A 287 0.71 -4.00 -22.66
N GLY A 288 -0.20 -4.11 -21.69
CA GLY A 288 -1.60 -4.43 -21.96
C GLY A 288 -2.25 -3.47 -22.96
N LEU A 289 -2.07 -2.16 -22.75
CA LEU A 289 -2.57 -1.12 -23.68
C LEU A 289 -1.91 -1.17 -25.05
N ALA A 290 -0.62 -1.50 -25.12
CA ALA A 290 0.11 -1.62 -26.39
C ALA A 290 -0.36 -2.82 -27.21
N THR A 291 -0.70 -3.94 -26.56
CA THR A 291 -1.22 -5.16 -27.23
C THR A 291 -2.72 -5.10 -27.54
N LEU A 292 -3.45 -4.18 -26.89
CA LEU A 292 -4.90 -4.04 -27.02
C LEU A 292 -5.39 -3.82 -28.46
N PRO A 293 -4.83 -2.92 -29.30
CA PRO A 293 -5.32 -2.74 -30.67
C PRO A 293 -5.20 -4.01 -31.53
N PHE A 294 -4.12 -4.79 -31.36
CA PHE A 294 -3.92 -6.05 -32.07
C PHE A 294 -4.95 -7.10 -31.64
N GLY A 295 -5.20 -7.22 -30.34
CA GLY A 295 -6.24 -8.11 -29.81
C GLY A 295 -7.64 -7.73 -30.29
N ILE A 296 -7.96 -6.44 -30.32
CA ILE A 296 -9.26 -5.94 -30.81
C ILE A 296 -9.44 -6.23 -32.29
N PHE A 297 -8.40 -6.01 -33.11
CA PHE A 297 -8.46 -6.30 -34.54
C PHE A 297 -8.67 -7.80 -34.80
N GLY A 298 -7.94 -8.68 -34.10
CA GLY A 298 -8.11 -10.12 -34.21
C GLY A 298 -9.49 -10.60 -33.78
N LEU A 299 -9.97 -10.14 -32.62
CA LEU A 299 -11.32 -10.45 -32.12
C LEU A 299 -12.43 -9.97 -33.06
N SER A 300 -12.28 -8.77 -33.63
CA SER A 300 -13.26 -8.21 -34.56
C SER A 300 -13.30 -8.98 -35.87
N THR A 301 -12.14 -9.45 -36.36
CA THR A 301 -12.01 -10.23 -37.60
C THR A 301 -12.56 -11.64 -37.43
N ALA A 302 -12.29 -12.29 -36.30
CA ALA A 302 -12.92 -13.56 -35.96
C ALA A 302 -14.45 -13.41 -35.83
N TYR A 303 -14.92 -12.35 -35.16
CA TYR A 303 -16.36 -12.10 -35.05
C TYR A 303 -17.04 -11.89 -36.42
N ALA A 304 -16.42 -11.10 -37.29
CA ALA A 304 -16.93 -10.84 -38.64
C ALA A 304 -16.99 -12.10 -39.51
N SER A 305 -15.97 -12.96 -39.43
CA SER A 305 -15.89 -14.19 -40.24
C SER A 305 -16.84 -15.30 -39.79
N TYR A 306 -17.06 -15.49 -38.48
CA TYR A 306 -17.85 -16.61 -37.98
C TYR A 306 -19.34 -16.30 -37.76
N TRP A 307 -19.70 -15.06 -37.40
CA TRP A 307 -21.06 -14.76 -36.94
C TRP A 307 -21.86 -13.78 -37.82
N GLN A 308 -21.24 -13.13 -38.81
CA GLN A 308 -21.91 -12.08 -39.57
C GLN A 308 -21.96 -12.39 -41.07
N ASN A 309 -23.01 -13.11 -41.51
CA ASN A 309 -23.24 -13.46 -42.92
C ASN A 309 -23.98 -12.39 -43.75
N THR A 310 -24.26 -11.21 -43.18
CA THR A 310 -25.18 -10.23 -43.78
C THR A 310 -24.51 -8.90 -44.17
N MET A 311 -23.22 -8.74 -43.90
CA MET A 311 -22.44 -7.53 -44.19
C MET A 311 -21.05 -7.91 -44.72
N ASP A 312 -20.44 -7.03 -45.51
CA ASP A 312 -19.06 -7.21 -45.95
C ASP A 312 -18.10 -7.22 -44.75
N ILE A 313 -17.10 -8.10 -44.80
CA ILE A 313 -16.12 -8.33 -43.74
C ILE A 313 -15.40 -7.04 -43.35
N SER A 314 -15.10 -6.16 -44.31
CA SER A 314 -14.44 -4.87 -44.03
C SER A 314 -15.30 -3.94 -43.15
N THR A 315 -16.60 -3.88 -43.43
CA THR A 315 -17.55 -3.03 -42.68
C THR A 315 -17.87 -3.62 -41.32
N ALA A 316 -18.04 -4.95 -41.24
CA ALA A 316 -18.29 -5.69 -40.02
C ALA A 316 -17.10 -5.58 -39.04
N THR A 317 -15.87 -5.74 -39.53
CA THR A 317 -14.65 -5.55 -38.72
C THR A 317 -14.50 -4.12 -38.25
N GLY A 318 -14.73 -3.12 -39.11
CA GLY A 318 -14.67 -1.72 -38.71
C GLY A 318 -15.64 -1.37 -37.57
N ILE A 319 -16.89 -1.84 -37.65
CA ILE A 319 -17.89 -1.65 -36.60
C ILE A 319 -17.50 -2.41 -35.32
N GLY A 320 -16.98 -3.64 -35.46
CA GLY A 320 -16.47 -4.45 -34.35
C GLY A 320 -15.32 -3.77 -33.61
N VAL A 321 -14.32 -3.29 -34.34
CA VAL A 321 -13.15 -2.59 -33.77
C VAL A 321 -13.61 -1.34 -33.03
N ALA A 322 -14.49 -0.53 -33.63
CA ALA A 322 -15.04 0.67 -32.98
C ALA A 322 -15.84 0.34 -31.70
N GLY A 323 -16.66 -0.71 -31.74
CA GLY A 323 -17.48 -1.13 -30.60
C GLY A 323 -16.65 -1.68 -29.43
N ILE A 324 -15.73 -2.60 -29.73
CA ILE A 324 -14.88 -3.26 -28.74
C ILE A 324 -13.90 -2.25 -28.13
N SER A 325 -13.25 -1.40 -28.95
CA SER A 325 -12.36 -0.35 -28.45
C SER A 325 -13.09 0.64 -27.56
N GLY A 326 -14.27 1.10 -27.96
CA GLY A 326 -15.10 1.97 -27.14
C GLY A 326 -15.44 1.38 -25.77
N TYR A 327 -15.76 0.07 -25.71
CA TYR A 327 -16.03 -0.62 -24.45
C TYR A 327 -14.79 -0.66 -23.54
N PHE A 328 -13.64 -1.09 -24.05
CA PHE A 328 -12.40 -1.16 -23.26
C PHE A 328 -11.91 0.21 -22.80
N LEU A 329 -12.06 1.27 -23.61
CA LEU A 329 -11.71 2.63 -23.19
C LEU A 329 -12.59 3.12 -22.04
N VAL A 330 -13.91 2.93 -22.12
CA VAL A 330 -14.84 3.36 -21.08
C VAL A 330 -14.67 2.54 -19.81
N ILE A 331 -14.61 1.21 -19.89
CA ILE A 331 -14.43 0.34 -18.71
C ILE A 331 -13.03 0.47 -18.13
N GLY A 332 -12.00 0.57 -18.98
CA GLY A 332 -10.62 0.76 -18.56
C GLY A 332 -10.42 2.08 -17.80
N SER A 333 -11.00 3.18 -18.29
CA SER A 333 -10.96 4.46 -17.56
C SER A 333 -11.69 4.39 -16.21
N LEU A 334 -12.82 3.69 -16.14
CA LEU A 334 -13.55 3.50 -14.88
C LEU A 334 -12.76 2.62 -13.89
N GLY A 335 -12.11 1.56 -14.38
CA GLY A 335 -11.23 0.71 -13.60
C GLY A 335 -10.01 1.46 -13.07
N MET A 336 -9.41 2.35 -13.88
CA MET A 336 -8.31 3.20 -13.44
C MET A 336 -8.74 4.16 -12.32
N ILE A 337 -9.91 4.79 -12.45
CA ILE A 337 -10.46 5.65 -11.39
C ILE A 337 -10.75 4.83 -10.12
N ALA A 338 -11.32 3.64 -10.26
CA ALA A 338 -11.58 2.75 -9.12
C ALA A 338 -10.29 2.36 -8.39
N LYS A 339 -9.24 1.99 -9.15
CA LYS A 339 -7.93 1.65 -8.58
C LYS A 339 -7.26 2.84 -7.89
N LEU A 340 -7.34 4.03 -8.48
CA LEU A 340 -6.82 5.27 -7.85
C LEU A 340 -7.68 5.73 -6.66
N SER A 341 -8.92 5.26 -6.55
CA SER A 341 -9.85 5.62 -5.48
C SER A 341 -9.89 4.62 -4.33
N HIS A 342 -9.25 3.46 -4.46
CA HIS A 342 -9.17 2.45 -3.40
C HIS A 342 -8.43 3.02 -2.18
N LYS A 343 -9.01 2.88 -0.97
CA LYS A 343 -8.59 3.60 0.25
C LYS A 343 -8.45 2.68 1.47
N ASP A 344 -8.27 1.38 1.28
CA ASP A 344 -8.52 0.39 2.33
C ASP A 344 -7.37 0.26 3.36
N GLN A 345 -6.36 1.12 3.30
CA GLN A 345 -5.18 1.08 4.17
C GLN A 345 -5.07 2.26 5.14
N MET A 346 -6.12 3.06 5.33
CA MET A 346 -6.11 4.22 6.24
C MET A 346 -6.66 3.82 7.61
N LYS A 347 -5.79 3.47 8.58
CA LYS A 347 -6.24 3.22 9.96
C LYS A 347 -6.21 4.49 10.81
N ARG A 348 -5.12 5.25 10.76
CA ARG A 348 -4.92 6.51 11.49
C ARG A 348 -4.52 7.66 10.57
N VAL A 349 -3.70 7.35 9.56
CA VAL A 349 -3.12 8.34 8.67
C VAL A 349 -3.95 8.53 7.41
N THR A 350 -4.40 9.76 7.18
CA THR A 350 -5.22 10.14 6.03
C THR A 350 -4.57 11.25 5.23
N TRP A 351 -4.93 11.36 3.95
CA TRP A 351 -4.45 12.47 3.12
C TRP A 351 -5.12 13.79 3.50
N THR A 352 -4.36 14.90 3.47
CA THR A 352 -4.92 16.26 3.58
C THR A 352 -5.94 16.48 2.45
N PRO A 353 -7.10 17.11 2.73
CA PRO A 353 -8.08 17.38 1.68
C PRO A 353 -7.46 18.26 0.60
N GLY A 354 -7.84 18.05 -0.67
CA GLY A 354 -7.25 18.76 -1.81
C GLY A 354 -6.00 18.11 -2.42
N THR A 355 -5.43 17.08 -1.78
CA THR A 355 -4.31 16.32 -2.38
C THR A 355 -4.74 15.60 -3.68
N PRO A 356 -4.09 15.86 -4.82
CA PRO A 356 -4.39 15.19 -6.10
C PRO A 356 -4.13 13.68 -6.07
N LEU A 357 -5.00 12.90 -6.74
CA LEU A 357 -4.96 11.43 -6.78
C LEU A 357 -3.61 10.84 -7.22
N ARG A 358 -2.93 11.49 -8.17
CA ARG A 358 -1.61 11.04 -8.66
C ARG A 358 -0.54 11.03 -7.56
N TYR A 359 -0.56 12.03 -6.68
CA TYR A 359 0.42 12.13 -5.59
C TYR A 359 0.09 11.15 -4.47
N ARG A 360 -1.20 10.88 -4.24
CA ARG A 360 -1.63 9.84 -3.30
C ARG A 360 -1.10 8.48 -3.70
N TRP A 361 -1.33 8.10 -4.96
CA TRP A 361 -0.86 6.82 -5.48
C TRP A 361 0.67 6.69 -5.42
N LEU A 362 1.40 7.73 -5.80
CA LEU A 362 2.86 7.71 -5.81
C LEU A 362 3.46 7.57 -4.41
N ARG A 363 2.86 8.23 -3.40
CA ARG A 363 3.30 8.24 -2.00
C ARG A 363 2.49 7.30 -1.09
N GLU A 364 1.75 6.35 -1.67
CA GLU A 364 0.89 5.47 -0.87
C GLU A 364 1.71 4.56 0.07
N GLU A 365 2.88 4.08 -0.37
CA GLU A 365 3.76 3.24 0.49
C GLU A 365 4.33 4.04 1.66
N GLU A 366 4.71 5.29 1.41
CA GLU A 366 5.19 6.22 2.44
C GLU A 366 4.10 6.45 3.50
N ARG A 367 2.85 6.66 3.06
CA ARG A 367 1.71 6.78 3.97
C ARG A 367 1.47 5.49 4.75
N ALA A 368 1.53 4.32 4.10
CA ALA A 368 1.33 3.04 4.76
C ALA A 368 2.41 2.76 5.82
N ALA A 369 3.67 3.13 5.53
CA ALA A 369 4.76 3.07 6.50
C ALA A 369 4.54 4.00 7.70
N LEU A 370 4.12 5.25 7.45
CA LEU A 370 3.76 6.19 8.51
C LEU A 370 2.54 5.74 9.32
N ASP A 371 1.58 5.06 8.70
CA ASP A 371 0.43 4.46 9.40
C ASP A 371 0.86 3.33 10.33
N LYS A 372 1.82 2.49 9.93
CA LYS A 372 2.42 1.46 10.81
C LYS A 372 3.12 2.09 12.02
N VAL A 373 3.92 3.14 11.80
CA VAL A 373 4.59 3.91 12.86
C VAL A 373 3.55 4.55 13.79
N ALA A 374 2.56 5.24 13.24
CA ALA A 374 1.48 5.84 14.03
C ALA A 374 0.67 4.82 14.84
N CYS A 375 0.47 3.60 14.32
CA CYS A 375 -0.18 2.52 15.05
C CYS A 375 0.70 1.88 16.13
N ALA A 376 2.02 1.97 16.00
CA ALA A 376 2.97 1.41 16.96
C ALA A 376 3.27 2.35 18.13
N TRP A 377 3.40 3.66 17.85
CA TRP A 377 3.64 4.69 18.86
C TRP A 377 2.37 5.15 19.58
N GLY A 378 1.23 5.07 18.90
CA GLY A 378 -0.05 5.42 19.50
C GLY A 378 -0.78 4.26 20.17
N PHE A 379 -1.89 4.56 20.83
CA PHE A 379 -2.75 3.56 21.47
C PHE A 379 -3.33 2.59 20.43
N LYS A 380 -3.29 1.29 20.70
CA LYS A 380 -3.89 0.32 19.76
C LYS A 380 -5.41 0.47 19.73
N GLU A 381 -6.00 0.87 20.86
CA GLU A 381 -7.44 1.02 21.05
C GLU A 381 -8.02 2.18 20.21
N PRO A 382 -9.05 1.94 19.37
CA PRO A 382 -9.74 2.99 18.61
C PRO A 382 -10.34 4.12 19.45
N TRP A 383 -10.77 3.83 20.68
CA TRP A 383 -11.43 4.80 21.56
C TRP A 383 -10.49 5.67 22.38
N ARG A 384 -9.20 5.34 22.45
CA ARG A 384 -8.17 6.16 23.12
C ARG A 384 -7.38 7.03 22.15
N ARG A 385 -7.63 6.88 20.84
CA ARG A 385 -6.96 7.69 19.82
C ARG A 385 -7.29 9.15 20.04
N GLY A 386 -6.32 10.04 19.85
CA GLY A 386 -6.49 11.48 20.07
C GLY A 386 -6.21 11.98 21.50
N GLU A 387 -6.11 11.10 22.50
CA GLU A 387 -5.62 11.45 23.85
C GLU A 387 -4.09 11.40 23.96
N GLU A 388 -3.42 11.06 22.86
CA GLU A 388 -1.98 10.86 22.79
C GLU A 388 -1.26 12.21 22.81
N MET A 389 -0.44 12.40 23.85
CA MET A 389 0.36 13.59 24.09
C MET A 389 1.80 13.16 24.38
N GLY A 390 2.76 13.89 23.82
CA GLY A 390 4.18 13.63 24.00
C GLY A 390 5.01 14.32 22.92
N PRO A 391 6.28 14.65 23.21
CA PRO A 391 7.14 15.36 22.27
C PRO A 391 7.35 14.56 20.97
N GLU A 392 7.49 13.24 21.07
CA GLU A 392 7.63 12.35 19.91
C GLU A 392 6.35 12.27 19.08
N TRP A 393 5.18 12.24 19.75
CA TRP A 393 3.89 12.16 19.07
C TRP A 393 3.53 13.49 18.39
N GLU A 394 3.86 14.62 19.01
CA GLU A 394 3.73 15.95 18.41
C GLU A 394 4.70 16.13 17.24
N GLY A 395 5.96 15.70 17.38
CA GLY A 395 6.93 15.68 16.29
C GLY A 395 6.45 14.84 15.10
N LEU A 396 5.85 13.67 15.36
CA LEU A 396 5.25 12.84 14.31
C LEU A 396 4.08 13.56 13.62
N LYS A 397 3.18 14.20 14.37
CA LYS A 397 2.07 15.00 13.81
C LYS A 397 2.58 16.14 12.93
N GLU A 398 3.60 16.86 13.39
CA GLU A 398 4.22 17.96 12.65
C GLU A 398 4.87 17.46 11.35
N TYR A 399 5.67 16.40 11.45
CA TYR A 399 6.32 15.73 10.33
C TYR A 399 5.31 15.29 9.25
N MET A 400 4.20 14.69 9.66
CA MET A 400 3.13 14.30 8.75
C MET A 400 2.42 15.50 8.12
N GLY A 401 2.22 16.58 8.90
CA GLY A 401 1.66 17.84 8.43
C GLY A 401 2.46 18.43 7.27
N TYR A 402 3.79 18.47 7.38
CA TYR A 402 4.68 18.90 6.29
C TYR A 402 4.50 18.07 5.01
N ARG A 403 4.15 16.79 5.14
CA ARG A 403 3.96 15.87 4.01
C ARG A 403 2.53 15.82 3.45
N GLN A 404 1.65 16.74 3.84
CA GLN A 404 0.23 16.75 3.42
C GLN A 404 -0.51 15.47 3.83
N MET A 405 -0.15 14.93 4.98
CA MET A 405 -0.85 13.85 5.65
C MET A 405 -1.40 14.38 6.98
N LEU A 406 -2.54 13.84 7.39
CA LEU A 406 -3.20 14.17 8.64
C LEU A 406 -3.27 12.92 9.49
N LEU A 407 -2.70 13.01 10.69
CA LEU A 407 -2.84 12.01 11.73
C LEU A 407 -4.17 12.24 12.46
N ASP A 408 -4.93 11.17 12.68
CA ASP A 408 -6.19 11.15 13.44
C ASP A 408 -7.17 12.24 13.01
N ARG A 409 -7.72 12.10 11.81
CA ARG A 409 -8.91 12.89 11.42
C ARG A 409 -10.04 12.60 12.39
N VAL A 410 -10.72 13.66 12.83
CA VAL A 410 -11.91 13.62 13.70
C VAL A 410 -12.99 12.65 13.17
N GLU A 411 -13.06 12.45 11.85
CA GLU A 411 -13.98 11.51 11.19
C GLU A 411 -13.71 10.02 11.49
N PHE A 412 -12.49 9.68 11.94
CA PHE A 412 -12.09 8.32 12.33
C PHE A 412 -11.95 8.14 13.84
N MET A 413 -12.12 9.22 14.62
CA MET A 413 -12.27 9.11 16.05
C MET A 413 -13.69 8.61 16.31
N GLU A 414 -13.82 7.39 16.81
CA GLU A 414 -15.11 6.91 17.32
C GLU A 414 -15.46 7.80 18.52
N VAL A 415 -16.31 8.80 18.27
CA VAL A 415 -16.80 9.69 19.32
C VAL A 415 -17.61 8.83 20.28
N LYS A 416 -17.08 8.65 21.49
CA LYS A 416 -17.78 8.08 22.63
C LYS A 416 -18.85 9.09 23.08
N GLY A 417 -19.96 9.15 22.35
CA GLY A 417 -21.02 10.12 22.62
C GLY A 417 -22.21 9.97 21.66
N SER A 418 -23.21 9.22 22.10
CA SER A 418 -24.52 9.00 21.46
C SER A 418 -24.54 8.19 20.16
N ASN A 419 -24.56 6.86 20.29
CA ASN A 419 -25.61 6.01 19.68
C ASN A 419 -25.46 4.50 19.98
N ASN A 420 -25.07 4.11 21.19
CA ASN A 420 -25.19 2.70 21.62
C ASN A 420 -26.62 2.35 22.08
N ASN A 421 -27.66 2.96 21.49
CA ASN A 421 -29.05 2.57 21.74
C ASN A 421 -29.77 2.06 20.46
N ASN A 422 -29.07 1.88 19.34
CA ASN A 422 -29.69 1.34 18.12
C ASN A 422 -29.08 0.01 17.62
N ASP A 423 -27.95 -0.44 18.17
CA ASP A 423 -27.36 -1.73 17.78
C ASP A 423 -27.81 -2.90 18.68
N ASP A 424 -28.42 -2.62 19.83
CA ASP A 424 -29.08 -3.65 20.67
C ASP A 424 -30.46 -4.09 20.17
N VAL A 425 -30.98 -3.48 19.09
CA VAL A 425 -32.24 -3.93 18.45
C VAL A 425 -31.99 -4.98 17.37
N GLN A 426 -30.73 -5.34 17.07
CA GLN A 426 -30.40 -6.31 16.01
C GLN A 426 -29.77 -7.62 16.48
N ALA A 427 -29.74 -7.91 17.79
CA ALA A 427 -29.21 -9.16 18.35
C ALA A 427 -30.14 -9.90 19.32
N VAL A 428 -31.46 -9.67 19.28
CA VAL A 428 -32.45 -10.56 19.95
C VAL A 428 -33.60 -10.90 19.01
N ALA A 429 -33.29 -11.64 17.94
CA ALA A 429 -34.28 -12.39 17.18
C ALA A 429 -34.01 -13.90 17.35
N GLY A 430 -33.98 -14.32 18.61
CA GLY A 430 -33.75 -15.70 19.01
C GLY A 430 -34.69 -16.18 20.10
N TRP A 431 -35.90 -15.62 20.25
CA TRP A 431 -36.90 -16.14 21.18
C TRP A 431 -38.23 -16.38 20.47
N LYS A 432 -38.47 -17.66 20.17
CA LYS A 432 -39.74 -18.21 19.74
C LYS A 432 -40.51 -18.55 21.02
N GLY A 433 -41.54 -17.78 21.34
CA GLY A 433 -42.50 -18.04 22.42
C GLY A 433 -43.87 -17.47 22.06
N PRO A 434 -44.99 -18.14 22.37
CA PRO A 434 -46.23 -18.02 21.63
C PRO A 434 -47.19 -16.98 22.22
N GLY A 435 -48.06 -16.42 21.36
CA GLY A 435 -49.30 -15.79 21.80
C GLY A 435 -49.25 -14.28 22.03
N GLY A 436 -49.19 -13.50 20.96
CA GLY A 436 -49.43 -12.04 21.03
C GLY A 436 -49.96 -11.52 19.70
N SER A 437 -51.24 -11.17 19.64
CA SER A 437 -51.86 -10.63 18.43
C SER A 437 -51.37 -9.21 18.15
N LEU A 438 -50.54 -9.07 17.10
CA LEU A 438 -50.01 -7.78 16.65
C LEU A 438 -51.12 -6.81 16.23
N SER A 439 -51.15 -5.64 16.87
CA SER A 439 -52.06 -4.52 16.59
C SER A 439 -52.01 -4.08 15.11
N ARG A 440 -53.17 -3.70 14.56
CA ARG A 440 -53.34 -3.19 13.18
C ARG A 440 -52.37 -2.04 12.85
N ARG A 441 -51.92 -1.25 13.83
CA ARG A 441 -50.94 -0.17 13.63
C ARG A 441 -49.53 -0.70 13.34
N GLN A 442 -49.07 -1.72 14.05
CA GLN A 442 -47.75 -2.33 13.79
C GLN A 442 -47.72 -3.03 12.43
N LYS A 443 -48.79 -3.74 12.04
CA LYS A 443 -48.92 -4.30 10.68
C LYS A 443 -48.89 -3.23 9.57
N LYS A 444 -49.38 -2.02 9.85
CA LYS A 444 -49.37 -0.92 8.87
C LYS A 444 -48.00 -0.26 8.73
N ILE A 445 -47.22 -0.20 9.81
CA ILE A 445 -45.85 0.33 9.80
C ILE A 445 -44.91 -0.65 9.09
N MET A 446 -44.97 -1.94 9.42
CA MET A 446 -44.17 -2.98 8.76
C MET A 446 -44.41 -3.05 7.25
N ASN A 447 -45.68 -2.92 6.81
CA ASN A 447 -46.03 -2.90 5.40
C ASN A 447 -45.59 -1.61 4.66
N ARG A 448 -45.32 -0.54 5.39
CA ARG A 448 -44.79 0.72 4.84
C ARG A 448 -43.28 0.62 4.66
N THR A 449 -42.58 0.06 5.65
CA THR A 449 -41.13 -0.20 5.59
C THR A 449 -40.79 -1.19 4.47
N ARG A 450 -41.61 -2.24 4.27
CA ARG A 450 -41.44 -3.23 3.18
C ARG A 450 -41.65 -2.67 1.77
N ARG A 451 -42.31 -1.52 1.61
CA ARG A 451 -42.50 -0.86 0.31
C ARG A 451 -41.38 0.12 -0.05
N GLU A 452 -40.59 0.57 0.92
CA GLU A 452 -39.56 1.59 0.72
C GLU A 452 -38.17 1.01 0.51
N THR A 453 -37.88 -0.19 1.04
CA THR A 453 -36.55 -0.82 0.95
C THR A 453 -36.22 -1.47 -0.40
N GLY A 454 -37.17 -1.59 -1.34
CA GLY A 454 -36.84 -1.94 -2.73
C GLY A 454 -36.05 -3.25 -2.94
N LEU A 455 -36.02 -4.14 -1.95
CA LEU A 455 -35.43 -5.48 -2.00
C LEU A 455 -36.53 -6.53 -2.17
N PRO A 456 -36.93 -6.86 -3.42
CA PRO A 456 -37.58 -8.15 -3.65
C PRO A 456 -36.86 -9.00 -4.72
N ALA A 457 -35.63 -8.67 -5.09
CA ALA A 457 -34.95 -9.39 -6.17
C ALA A 457 -34.16 -10.62 -5.70
N ILE A 458 -33.70 -10.66 -4.44
CA ILE A 458 -32.79 -11.72 -3.97
C ILE A 458 -33.57 -12.83 -3.24
N GLU A 459 -34.57 -12.47 -2.44
CA GLU A 459 -35.38 -13.44 -1.67
C GLU A 459 -36.32 -14.26 -2.57
N GLN A 460 -36.81 -13.70 -3.68
CA GLN A 460 -37.59 -14.46 -4.67
C GLN A 460 -36.73 -15.45 -5.47
N GLN A 461 -35.42 -15.20 -5.58
CA GLN A 461 -34.52 -16.07 -6.34
C GLN A 461 -34.04 -17.25 -5.46
N GLN A 462 -33.85 -17.03 -4.16
CA GLN A 462 -33.60 -18.12 -3.20
C GLN A 462 -34.82 -19.01 -2.97
N GLN A 463 -36.03 -18.44 -2.88
CA GLN A 463 -37.25 -19.26 -2.77
C GLN A 463 -37.54 -20.05 -4.05
N HIS A 464 -37.18 -19.52 -5.23
CA HIS A 464 -37.34 -20.28 -6.48
C HIS A 464 -36.31 -21.42 -6.59
N GLN A 465 -35.07 -21.21 -6.14
CA GLN A 465 -34.03 -22.25 -6.13
C GLN A 465 -34.30 -23.34 -5.08
N GLN A 466 -34.83 -23.00 -3.90
CA GLN A 466 -35.24 -23.99 -2.91
C GLN A 466 -36.43 -24.83 -3.38
N HIS A 467 -37.36 -24.23 -4.12
CA HIS A 467 -38.52 -24.93 -4.67
C HIS A 467 -38.16 -25.82 -5.88
N GLU A 468 -37.10 -25.49 -6.64
CA GLU A 468 -36.55 -26.37 -7.68
C GLU A 468 -35.75 -27.53 -7.09
N HIS A 469 -35.04 -27.34 -5.98
CA HIS A 469 -34.30 -28.42 -5.33
C HIS A 469 -35.24 -29.46 -4.68
N GLN A 470 -36.33 -29.02 -4.05
CA GLN A 470 -37.37 -29.92 -3.52
C GLN A 470 -38.21 -30.62 -4.61
N GLN A 471 -38.31 -30.04 -5.81
CA GLN A 471 -39.00 -30.69 -6.94
C GLN A 471 -38.13 -31.72 -7.66
N HIS A 472 -36.80 -31.63 -7.53
CA HIS A 472 -35.88 -32.63 -8.09
C HIS A 472 -35.72 -33.86 -7.20
N GLU A 473 -35.88 -33.75 -5.87
CA GLU A 473 -35.87 -34.91 -4.97
C GLU A 473 -37.18 -35.71 -4.96
N ALA A 474 -38.31 -35.10 -5.34
CA ALA A 474 -39.62 -35.77 -5.35
C ALA A 474 -40.00 -36.46 -6.69
N ASN A 475 -39.15 -36.40 -7.72
CA ASN A 475 -39.45 -36.95 -9.06
C ASN A 475 -38.70 -38.24 -9.40
N GLY A 476 -38.10 -38.89 -8.42
CA GLY A 476 -37.66 -40.29 -8.54
C GLY A 476 -38.85 -41.24 -8.35
N MET A 477 -39.84 -41.23 -9.26
CA MET A 477 -40.73 -42.35 -9.60
C MET A 477 -41.91 -41.87 -10.47
N GLY A 478 -42.09 -42.47 -11.65
CA GLY A 478 -43.42 -42.68 -12.24
C GLY A 478 -43.87 -41.75 -13.39
N PHE A 479 -43.96 -42.35 -14.58
CA PHE A 479 -44.68 -41.93 -15.79
C PHE A 479 -46.08 -41.31 -15.56
N ARG A 480 -46.45 -40.21 -16.27
CA ARG A 480 -47.66 -40.02 -17.15
C ARG A 480 -48.02 -38.52 -17.44
N PRO A 481 -48.92 -38.21 -18.41
CA PRO A 481 -48.58 -37.33 -19.54
C PRO A 481 -49.10 -35.88 -19.50
N GLN A 482 -48.50 -35.15 -20.44
CA GLN A 482 -48.63 -33.75 -20.82
C GLN A 482 -49.96 -33.44 -21.54
N LYS A 483 -50.93 -32.77 -20.90
CA LYS A 483 -52.06 -32.15 -21.64
C LYS A 483 -52.83 -31.03 -20.92
N GLN A 484 -52.16 -30.03 -20.34
CA GLN A 484 -52.89 -28.84 -19.82
C GLN A 484 -52.02 -27.58 -19.64
N LYS A 485 -51.29 -27.15 -20.69
CA LYS A 485 -50.43 -25.94 -20.60
C LYS A 485 -50.59 -24.92 -21.74
N ARG A 486 -51.73 -24.92 -22.43
CA ARG A 486 -51.97 -24.04 -23.61
C ARG A 486 -52.96 -22.88 -23.45
N ARG A 487 -53.60 -22.63 -22.30
CA ARG A 487 -54.61 -21.54 -22.18
C ARG A 487 -54.23 -20.28 -21.39
N LEU A 488 -53.03 -20.17 -20.79
CA LEU A 488 -52.68 -19.02 -19.91
C LEU A 488 -51.66 -18.01 -20.49
N ARG A 489 -51.09 -18.22 -21.69
CA ARG A 489 -50.10 -17.31 -22.30
C ARG A 489 -50.62 -15.93 -22.79
N PRO A 490 -51.89 -15.72 -23.20
CA PRO A 490 -52.31 -14.43 -23.77
C PRO A 490 -52.41 -13.27 -22.77
N GLN A 491 -52.70 -13.54 -21.48
CA GLN A 491 -52.87 -12.48 -20.49
C GLN A 491 -51.54 -11.89 -19.99
N LEU A 492 -50.51 -12.74 -19.84
CA LEU A 492 -49.20 -12.31 -19.34
C LEU A 492 -48.46 -11.35 -20.29
N LEU A 493 -48.74 -11.46 -21.60
CA LEU A 493 -48.15 -10.57 -22.62
C LEU A 493 -48.78 -9.16 -22.59
N LYS A 494 -50.09 -9.07 -22.29
CA LYS A 494 -50.81 -7.79 -22.17
C LYS A 494 -50.30 -6.98 -20.97
N ASP A 495 -50.03 -7.64 -19.85
CA ASP A 495 -49.49 -6.98 -18.66
C ASP A 495 -48.03 -6.51 -18.82
N LYS A 496 -47.20 -7.28 -19.52
CA LYS A 496 -45.83 -6.85 -19.86
C LYS A 496 -45.84 -5.61 -20.75
N LYS A 497 -46.74 -5.52 -21.75
CA LYS A 497 -46.91 -4.31 -22.59
C LYS A 497 -47.39 -3.11 -21.76
N LYS A 498 -48.33 -3.29 -20.83
CA LYS A 498 -48.84 -2.22 -19.94
C LYS A 498 -47.76 -1.69 -18.99
N LYS A 499 -46.95 -2.57 -18.38
CA LYS A 499 -45.78 -2.19 -17.56
C LYS A 499 -44.73 -1.41 -18.38
N LYS A 500 -44.43 -1.83 -19.62
CA LYS A 500 -43.45 -1.16 -20.51
C LYS A 500 -43.92 0.26 -20.90
N LYS A 501 -45.22 0.45 -21.20
CA LYS A 501 -45.83 1.78 -21.44
C LYS A 501 -45.73 2.69 -20.21
N LYS A 502 -46.03 2.17 -19.00
CA LYS A 502 -45.94 2.94 -17.74
C LYS A 502 -44.50 3.39 -17.43
N LYS A 503 -43.51 2.52 -17.68
CA LYS A 503 -42.07 2.85 -17.50
C LYS A 503 -41.60 3.92 -18.49
N LYS A 504 -42.03 3.86 -19.77
CA LYS A 504 -41.76 4.91 -20.77
C LYS A 504 -42.38 6.27 -20.39
N LYS A 505 -43.63 6.30 -19.90
CA LYS A 505 -44.26 7.55 -19.41
C LYS A 505 -43.50 8.16 -18.21
N LYS A 506 -43.05 7.33 -17.25
CA LYS A 506 -42.28 7.80 -16.09
C LYS A 506 -40.91 8.40 -16.50
N LYS A 507 -40.21 7.78 -17.46
CA LYS A 507 -38.96 8.32 -18.04
C LYS A 507 -39.19 9.67 -18.75
N LYS A 508 -40.23 9.81 -19.58
CA LYS A 508 -40.57 11.09 -20.23
C LYS A 508 -40.86 12.21 -19.21
N LYS A 509 -41.61 11.91 -18.14
CA LYS A 509 -41.92 12.89 -17.07
C LYS A 509 -40.65 13.35 -16.33
N LYS A 510 -39.72 12.42 -16.03
CA LYS A 510 -38.42 12.74 -15.40
C LYS A 510 -37.53 13.60 -16.32
N LYS A 511 -37.51 13.34 -17.63
CA LYS A 511 -36.76 14.14 -18.62
C LYS A 511 -37.33 15.57 -18.75
N LYS A 512 -38.67 15.74 -18.78
CA LYS A 512 -39.32 17.06 -18.73
C LYS A 512 -38.98 17.83 -17.44
N LYS A 513 -39.00 17.18 -16.27
CA LYS A 513 -38.66 17.83 -14.99
C LYS A 513 -37.19 18.29 -14.94
N LYS A 514 -36.26 17.50 -15.48
CA LYS A 514 -34.84 17.89 -15.63
C LYS A 514 -34.66 19.10 -16.56
N LYS A 515 -35.31 19.11 -17.74
CA LYS A 515 -35.28 20.27 -18.66
C LYS A 515 -35.82 21.55 -17.99
N LYS A 516 -36.92 21.46 -17.24
CA LYS A 516 -37.50 22.61 -16.52
C LYS A 516 -36.55 23.14 -15.43
N LYS A 517 -35.88 22.25 -14.69
CA LYS A 517 -34.86 22.64 -13.67
C LYS A 517 -33.63 23.30 -14.31
N HIS A 518 -33.18 22.80 -15.46
CA HIS A 518 -32.05 23.38 -16.18
C HIS A 518 -32.37 24.79 -16.71
N LYS A 519 -33.55 24.99 -17.32
CA LYS A 519 -34.00 26.30 -17.79
C LYS A 519 -34.11 27.32 -16.64
N LYS A 520 -34.56 26.90 -15.46
CA LYS A 520 -34.62 27.75 -14.26
C LYS A 520 -33.23 28.20 -13.77
N ARG A 521 -32.22 27.32 -13.85
CA ARG A 521 -30.82 27.64 -13.48
C ARG A 521 -30.16 28.62 -14.45
N LEU A 522 -30.42 28.47 -15.75
CA LEU A 522 -29.93 29.42 -16.77
C LEU A 522 -30.51 30.83 -16.54
N ASN A 523 -31.80 30.94 -16.23
CA ASN A 523 -32.41 32.24 -15.94
C ASN A 523 -31.88 32.90 -14.65
N GLN A 524 -31.52 32.10 -13.63
CA GLN A 524 -30.87 32.65 -12.42
C GLN A 524 -29.45 33.15 -12.71
N ARG A 525 -28.70 32.48 -13.59
CA ARG A 525 -27.36 32.91 -14.00
C ARG A 525 -27.39 34.21 -14.82
N SER A 526 -28.35 34.37 -15.73
CA SER A 526 -28.47 35.62 -16.51
C SER A 526 -28.85 36.82 -15.63
N GLN A 527 -29.68 36.62 -14.61
CA GLN A 527 -30.04 37.69 -13.65
C GLN A 527 -28.86 38.10 -12.74
N THR A 528 -28.00 37.15 -12.36
CA THR A 528 -26.83 37.43 -11.50
C THR A 528 -25.69 38.11 -12.25
N SER A 529 -25.45 37.76 -13.53
CA SER A 529 -24.48 38.49 -14.38
C SER A 529 -24.90 39.93 -14.68
N ARG A 530 -26.21 40.22 -14.83
CA ARG A 530 -26.68 41.60 -15.03
C ARG A 530 -26.50 42.48 -13.79
N LYS A 531 -26.63 41.91 -12.58
CA LYS A 531 -26.42 42.66 -11.33
C LYS A 531 -24.95 42.96 -11.03
N THR A 532 -24.03 42.14 -11.53
CA THR A 532 -22.58 42.33 -11.31
C THR A 532 -21.96 43.35 -12.27
N LEU A 533 -22.51 43.53 -13.47
CA LEU A 533 -22.01 44.50 -14.45
C LEU A 533 -22.36 45.96 -14.12
N MET A 534 -23.36 46.22 -13.27
CA MET A 534 -23.78 47.59 -12.90
C MET A 534 -22.99 48.19 -11.72
N LYS A 535 -22.05 47.45 -11.11
CA LYS A 535 -21.37 47.88 -9.86
C LYS A 535 -19.90 48.29 -10.04
N THR A 536 -19.41 48.42 -11.28
CA THR A 536 -18.02 48.82 -11.56
C THR A 536 -17.96 49.91 -12.62
N ARG A 537 -18.17 51.17 -12.20
CA ARG A 537 -17.67 52.36 -12.90
C ARG A 537 -16.81 53.15 -11.90
N PRO A 538 -15.47 53.13 -12.02
CA PRO A 538 -14.62 54.06 -11.28
C PRO A 538 -14.55 55.39 -12.03
N SER A 539 -14.77 56.47 -11.28
CA SER A 539 -14.57 57.86 -11.67
C SER A 539 -13.08 58.14 -11.91
N SER A 540 -12.75 58.67 -13.08
CA SER A 540 -11.44 59.17 -13.48
C SER A 540 -11.11 60.50 -12.79
N SER A 541 -10.01 60.58 -12.05
CA SER A 541 -9.37 61.86 -11.69
C SER A 541 -7.89 61.87 -12.06
N THR A 542 -7.60 62.84 -12.90
CA THR A 542 -6.38 63.41 -13.48
C THR A 542 -5.27 63.78 -12.49
N SER A 543 -4.01 63.48 -12.81
CA SER A 543 -2.78 64.24 -12.47
C SER A 543 -1.57 63.56 -13.18
N PHE A 544 -1.00 64.10 -14.26
CA PHE A 544 0.03 65.15 -14.36
C PHE A 544 1.22 65.03 -13.38
N ILE A 545 2.44 64.79 -13.90
CA ILE A 545 3.72 65.48 -13.64
C ILE A 545 4.86 64.84 -14.47
N PRO A 546 5.91 65.59 -14.87
CA PRO A 546 6.72 65.35 -16.08
C PRO A 546 8.21 65.00 -15.84
N LEU A 547 8.87 64.74 -16.97
CA LEU A 547 10.29 64.78 -17.39
C LEU A 547 11.42 65.32 -16.46
N CYS A 548 12.65 64.86 -16.84
CA CYS A 548 14.02 65.35 -16.56
C CYS A 548 14.69 64.78 -15.28
N ARG A 549 15.99 64.45 -15.22
CA ARG A 549 17.17 64.83 -16.03
C ARG A 549 18.32 63.83 -15.76
N ALA A 550 19.21 63.66 -16.73
CA ALA A 550 20.51 63.00 -16.60
C ALA A 550 21.51 63.83 -15.78
N ILE A 551 22.36 63.16 -14.99
CA ILE A 551 23.84 63.11 -14.99
C ILE A 551 24.23 61.99 -14.01
#